data_AF-A0A7S3MVZ3-F1
#
_entry.id   AF-A0A7S3MVZ3-F1
#
_cell.length_a   1.000
_cell.length_b   1.000
_cell.length_c   1.000
_cell.angle_alpha   90.00
_cell.angle_beta   90.00
_cell.angle_gamma   90.00
#
_symmetry.space_group_name_H-M   'P 1'
#
loop_
_entity.id
_entity.type
_entity.pdbx_description
1 polymer ?
#
loop_
_entity_poly.entity_id
_entity_poly.type
_entity_poly.pdbx_seq_one_letter_code
_entity_poly.pdbx_strand_id
1 'polypeptide(L)'
;MVASANEREGIHQSKFPITRICITGGPCAGKTTALATLSLHLKQIGYRVLQVPEAATILMKGGALIQTPNMSFSNAVKFQISLMKLQMNLEDIFVEIAQSSDIPTIILCDRGVMDGSAYTDENVWQAILDESGWSTIQLRDRRYEAVIHMVTAADGADNFYSKANNVARYETSEQ
;
A
#
# COMPACT_ATOMS: atom_id res chain seq x y z
N MET A 1 21.79 5.01 -5.01
CA MET A 1 21.33 4.46 -6.30
C MET A 1 20.09 5.25 -6.65
N VAL A 2 20.10 5.92 -7.80
CA VAL A 2 19.18 7.02 -8.16
C VAL A 2 17.73 6.51 -8.19
N ALA A 3 16.83 7.12 -7.40
CA ALA A 3 15.39 6.95 -7.55
C ALA A 3 15.04 7.32 -9.00
N SER A 4 14.67 6.31 -9.78
CA SER A 4 14.64 6.35 -11.22
C SER A 4 13.58 7.34 -11.72
N ALA A 5 13.92 8.07 -12.77
CA ALA A 5 12.99 8.86 -13.56
C ALA A 5 11.96 7.98 -14.34
N ASN A 6 11.92 6.66 -14.11
CA ASN A 6 11.22 5.69 -14.96
C ASN A 6 9.77 5.39 -14.57
N GLU A 7 9.32 5.73 -13.35
CA GLU A 7 8.04 5.20 -12.82
C GLU A 7 6.79 5.71 -13.56
N ARG A 8 6.86 6.89 -14.19
CA ARG A 8 5.78 7.41 -15.05
C ARG A 8 5.97 7.09 -16.52
N GLU A 9 7.20 6.79 -16.97
CA GLU A 9 7.43 6.41 -18.38
C GLU A 9 6.65 5.16 -18.76
N GLY A 10 6.53 4.19 -17.83
CA GLY A 10 5.76 2.97 -18.06
C GLY A 10 4.26 3.20 -18.29
N ILE A 11 3.64 4.15 -17.59
CA ILE A 11 2.21 4.47 -17.76
C ILE A 11 1.98 5.18 -19.11
N HIS A 12 2.92 6.02 -19.54
CA HIS A 12 2.83 6.76 -20.80
C HIS A 12 3.09 5.92 -22.06
N GLN A 13 3.64 4.71 -21.91
CA GLN A 13 3.91 3.79 -23.04
C GLN A 13 2.74 2.87 -23.38
N SER A 14 1.69 2.77 -22.54
CA SER A 14 0.54 1.93 -22.86
C SER A 14 -0.35 2.58 -23.92
N LYS A 15 -0.89 1.73 -24.82
CA LYS A 15 -1.90 2.13 -25.79
C LYS A 15 -3.20 2.60 -25.14
N PHE A 16 -3.50 2.10 -23.93
CA PHE A 16 -4.70 2.44 -23.19
C PHE A 16 -4.35 3.03 -21.81
N PRO A 17 -5.21 3.90 -21.24
CA PRO A 17 -4.93 4.51 -19.95
C PRO A 17 -4.75 3.47 -18.83
N ILE A 18 -3.72 3.66 -18.00
CA ILE A 18 -3.49 2.92 -16.76
C ILE A 18 -3.64 3.91 -15.61
N THR A 19 -4.42 3.54 -14.58
CA THR A 19 -4.65 4.39 -13.40
C THR A 19 -4.44 3.58 -12.13
N ARG A 20 -3.47 3.98 -11.30
CA ARG A 20 -3.20 3.43 -9.97
C ARG A 20 -3.93 4.22 -8.90
N ILE A 21 -4.75 3.52 -8.12
CA ILE A 21 -5.51 4.07 -7.01
C ILE A 21 -5.09 3.33 -5.74
N CYS A 22 -4.57 4.07 -4.77
CA CYS A 22 -4.27 3.53 -3.45
C CYS A 22 -5.49 3.58 -2.55
N ILE A 23 -5.80 2.48 -1.86
CA ILE A 23 -6.80 2.44 -0.80
C ILE A 23 -6.08 2.26 0.54
N THR A 24 -6.04 3.31 1.34
CA THR A 24 -5.38 3.38 2.65
C THR A 24 -6.40 3.50 3.78
N GLY A 25 -5.96 3.37 5.03
CA GLY A 25 -6.79 3.50 6.22
C GLY A 25 -6.42 2.51 7.32
N GLY A 26 -6.96 2.71 8.52
CA GLY A 26 -6.73 1.84 9.67
C GLY A 26 -7.19 0.39 9.47
N PRO A 27 -6.76 -0.54 10.33
CA PRO A 27 -7.31 -1.88 10.36
C PRO A 27 -8.84 -1.85 10.59
N CYS A 28 -9.57 -2.78 9.97
CA CYS A 28 -11.05 -2.82 10.01
C CYS A 28 -11.78 -1.61 9.37
N ALA A 29 -11.10 -0.72 8.64
CA ALA A 29 -11.76 0.38 7.90
C ALA A 29 -12.62 -0.08 6.69
N GLY A 30 -12.90 -1.37 6.55
CA GLY A 30 -13.68 -1.89 5.42
C GLY A 30 -12.94 -1.94 4.07
N LYS A 31 -11.61 -1.74 4.06
CA LYS A 31 -10.79 -1.73 2.83
C LYS A 31 -11.00 -2.95 1.94
N THR A 32 -10.96 -4.16 2.52
CA THR A 32 -11.15 -5.41 1.76
C THR A 32 -12.52 -5.46 1.07
N THR A 33 -13.57 -5.02 1.77
CA THR A 33 -14.92 -4.93 1.19
C THR A 33 -14.97 -3.87 0.09
N ALA A 34 -14.40 -2.69 0.33
CA ALA A 34 -14.34 -1.62 -0.66
C ALA A 34 -13.58 -2.04 -1.92
N LEU A 35 -12.43 -2.70 -1.78
CA LEU A 35 -11.65 -3.25 -2.89
C LEU A 35 -12.46 -4.25 -3.72
N ALA A 36 -13.18 -5.17 -3.07
CA ALA A 36 -14.03 -6.13 -3.75
C ALA A 36 -15.19 -5.46 -4.51
N THR A 37 -15.87 -4.51 -3.88
CA THR A 37 -16.97 -3.74 -4.48
C THR A 37 -16.50 -2.90 -5.66
N LEU A 38 -15.40 -2.15 -5.50
CA LEU A 38 -14.81 -1.34 -6.56
C LEU A 38 -14.35 -2.21 -7.73
N SER A 39 -13.66 -3.32 -7.44
CA SER A 39 -13.20 -4.25 -8.47
C SER A 39 -14.35 -4.80 -9.31
N LEU A 40 -15.46 -5.18 -8.67
CA LEU A 40 -16.64 -5.65 -9.38
C LEU A 40 -17.28 -4.56 -10.25
N HIS A 41 -17.53 -3.38 -9.68
CA HIS A 41 -18.20 -2.30 -10.37
C HIS A 41 -17.40 -1.75 -11.56
N LEU A 42 -16.09 -1.56 -11.37
CA LEU A 42 -15.19 -1.08 -12.42
C LEU A 42 -15.08 -2.08 -13.58
N LYS A 43 -15.08 -3.38 -13.30
CA LYS A 43 -15.15 -4.42 -14.34
C LYS A 43 -16.46 -4.36 -15.12
N GLN A 44 -17.60 -4.15 -14.43
CA GLN A 44 -18.92 -4.06 -15.08
C GLN A 44 -19.03 -2.88 -16.06
N ILE A 45 -18.35 -1.77 -15.77
CA ILE A 45 -18.35 -0.58 -16.65
C ILE A 45 -17.21 -0.61 -17.69
N GLY A 46 -16.50 -1.74 -17.84
CA GLY A 46 -15.59 -2.00 -18.96
C GLY A 46 -14.09 -1.81 -18.67
N TYR A 47 -13.68 -1.59 -17.43
CA TYR A 47 -12.25 -1.54 -17.08
C TYR A 47 -11.69 -2.95 -16.85
N ARG A 48 -10.44 -3.17 -17.27
CA ARG A 48 -9.63 -4.23 -16.65
C ARG A 48 -9.27 -3.76 -15.25
N VAL A 49 -9.44 -4.61 -14.24
CA VAL A 49 -9.04 -4.27 -12.87
C VAL A 49 -8.03 -5.28 -12.37
N LEU A 50 -6.88 -4.76 -11.94
CA LEU A 50 -5.84 -5.50 -11.24
C LEU A 50 -5.80 -5.03 -9.79
N GLN A 51 -5.42 -5.92 -8.87
CA GLN A 51 -5.32 -5.60 -7.45
C GLN A 51 -3.94 -5.97 -6.93
N VAL A 52 -3.20 -4.96 -6.47
CA VAL A 52 -1.90 -5.15 -5.83
C VAL A 52 -2.15 -5.60 -4.38
N PRO A 53 -1.64 -6.77 -3.96
CA PRO A 53 -1.79 -7.25 -2.60
C PRO A 53 -0.94 -6.43 -1.61
N GLU A 54 -1.39 -6.37 -0.36
CA GLU A 54 -0.64 -5.75 0.74
C GLU A 54 0.68 -6.50 1.01
N ALA A 55 1.81 -5.80 0.85
CA ALA A 55 3.14 -6.40 1.06
C ALA A 55 3.34 -6.96 2.47
N ALA A 56 2.79 -6.30 3.50
CA ALA A 56 2.88 -6.75 4.88
C ALA A 56 2.20 -8.11 5.08
N THR A 57 1.00 -8.28 4.52
CA THR A 57 0.28 -9.56 4.54
C THR A 57 1.06 -10.66 3.82
N ILE A 58 1.73 -10.37 2.70
CA ILE A 58 2.57 -11.34 1.99
C ILE A 58 3.73 -11.80 2.88
N LEU A 59 4.48 -10.86 3.47
CA LEU A 59 5.60 -11.18 4.35
C LEU A 59 5.17 -11.99 5.57
N MET A 60 4.06 -11.59 6.21
CA MET A 60 3.51 -12.28 7.37
C MET A 60 3.10 -13.72 7.04
N LYS A 61 2.44 -13.95 5.90
CA LYS A 61 2.11 -15.31 5.42
C LYS A 61 3.35 -16.14 5.10
N GLY A 62 4.45 -15.50 4.72
CA GLY A 62 5.76 -16.13 4.51
C GLY A 62 6.55 -16.39 5.79
N GLY A 63 6.04 -16.06 6.98
CA GLY A 63 6.71 -16.25 8.26
C GLY A 63 7.62 -15.10 8.70
N ALA A 64 7.69 -14.02 7.92
CA ALA A 64 8.36 -12.78 8.35
C ALA A 64 7.42 -12.00 9.28
N LEU A 65 7.42 -12.41 10.56
CA LEU A 65 6.60 -11.80 11.60
C LEU A 65 7.09 -10.38 11.90
N ILE A 66 6.15 -9.43 11.90
CA ILE A 66 6.36 -8.06 12.35
C ILE A 66 6.45 -8.09 13.88
N GLN A 67 7.62 -8.40 14.42
CA GLN A 67 7.91 -8.29 15.86
C GLN A 67 8.62 -6.96 16.16
N THR A 68 7.99 -5.86 15.76
CA THR A 68 8.51 -4.50 15.99
C THR A 68 8.87 -4.20 17.46
N PRO A 69 8.17 -4.70 18.51
CA PRO A 69 8.51 -4.32 19.89
C PRO A 69 9.83 -4.92 20.40
N ASN A 70 10.29 -6.05 19.83
CA ASN A 70 11.49 -6.75 20.26
C ASN A 70 12.69 -6.50 19.35
N MET A 71 12.53 -5.60 18.36
CA MET A 71 13.51 -5.37 17.33
C MET A 71 14.36 -4.14 17.66
N SER A 72 15.68 -4.23 17.46
CA SER A 72 16.54 -3.04 17.57
C SER A 72 16.17 -2.02 16.50
N PHE A 73 16.43 -0.73 16.77
CA PHE A 73 16.17 0.37 15.83
C PHE A 73 16.67 0.07 14.40
N SER A 74 17.93 -0.39 14.27
CA SER A 74 18.52 -0.72 12.96
C SER A 74 17.79 -1.86 12.25
N ASN A 75 17.36 -2.88 12.99
CA ASN A 75 16.60 -3.99 12.40
C ASN A 75 15.20 -3.54 11.98
N ALA A 76 14.55 -2.67 12.76
CA ALA A 76 13.24 -2.11 12.43
C ALA A 76 13.31 -1.27 11.14
N VAL A 77 14.30 -0.40 11.01
CA VAL A 77 14.56 0.39 9.79
C VAL A 77 14.78 -0.53 8.58
N LYS A 78 15.66 -1.54 8.69
CA LYS A 78 15.93 -2.50 7.60
C LYS A 78 14.70 -3.31 7.18
N PHE A 79 13.88 -3.72 8.15
CA PHE A 79 12.64 -4.45 7.89
C PHE A 79 11.67 -3.57 7.12
N GLN A 80 11.46 -2.33 7.56
CA GLN A 80 10.55 -1.38 6.92
C GLN A 80 11.04 -0.97 5.51
N ILE A 81 12.34 -0.79 5.31
CA ILE A 81 12.91 -0.59 3.96
C ILE A 81 12.62 -1.80 3.06
N SER A 82 12.75 -3.02 3.58
CA SER A 82 12.44 -4.24 2.82
C SER A 82 10.96 -4.34 2.46
N LEU A 83 10.08 -4.01 3.41
CA LEU A 83 8.63 -3.95 3.20
C LEU A 83 8.27 -2.91 2.14
N MET A 84 8.83 -1.71 2.23
CA MET A 84 8.66 -0.63 1.26
C MET A 84 9.09 -1.07 -0.14
N LYS A 85 10.28 -1.67 -0.27
CA LYS A 85 10.78 -2.17 -1.56
C LYS A 85 9.86 -3.25 -2.15
N LEU A 86 9.34 -4.16 -1.32
CA LEU A 86 8.40 -5.16 -1.79
C LEU A 86 7.11 -4.52 -2.31
N GLN A 87 6.53 -3.58 -1.55
CA GLN A 87 5.32 -2.85 -1.96
C GLN A 87 5.54 -2.14 -3.30
N MET A 88 6.64 -1.41 -3.44
CA MET A 88 6.97 -0.70 -4.69
C MET A 88 7.14 -1.66 -5.87
N ASN A 89 7.87 -2.76 -5.68
CA ASN A 89 8.06 -3.75 -6.74
C ASN A 89 6.74 -4.41 -7.16
N LEU A 90 5.85 -4.74 -6.20
CA LEU A 90 4.53 -5.28 -6.52
C LEU A 90 3.72 -4.28 -7.36
N GLU A 91 3.70 -3.00 -6.98
CA GLU A 91 3.03 -1.97 -7.74
C GLU A 91 3.59 -1.83 -9.16
N ASP A 92 4.91 -1.84 -9.32
CA ASP A 92 5.57 -1.65 -10.61
C ASP A 92 5.33 -2.86 -11.54
N ILE A 93 5.43 -4.08 -11.02
CA ILE A 93 5.09 -5.32 -11.77
C ILE A 93 3.64 -5.27 -12.27
N PHE A 94 2.71 -4.77 -11.47
CA PHE A 94 1.32 -4.66 -11.89
C PHE A 94 1.10 -3.60 -12.96
N VAL A 95 1.90 -2.53 -12.98
CA VAL A 95 1.93 -1.56 -14.08
C VAL A 95 2.44 -2.23 -15.36
N GLU A 96 3.52 -3.00 -15.28
CA GLU A 96 4.05 -3.74 -16.43
C GLU A 96 3.02 -4.72 -17.00
N ILE A 97 2.29 -5.45 -16.15
CA ILE A 97 1.20 -6.34 -16.58
C ILE A 97 0.03 -5.56 -17.21
N ALA A 98 -0.23 -4.33 -16.75
CA ALA A 98 -1.27 -3.48 -17.30
C ALA A 98 -0.88 -2.87 -18.66
N GLN A 99 0.41 -2.69 -18.96
CA GLN A 99 0.89 -2.16 -20.25
C GLN A 99 0.47 -3.02 -21.43
N SER A 100 0.38 -4.34 -21.24
CA SER A 100 -0.06 -5.28 -22.27
C SER A 100 -1.59 -5.35 -22.43
N SER A 101 -2.34 -4.43 -21.81
CA SER A 101 -3.80 -4.42 -21.88
C SER A 101 -4.30 -3.72 -23.14
N ASP A 102 -5.30 -4.30 -23.79
CA ASP A 102 -6.02 -3.71 -24.93
C ASP A 102 -7.27 -2.91 -24.51
N ILE A 103 -7.42 -2.64 -23.21
CA ILE A 103 -8.51 -1.84 -22.64
C ILE A 103 -7.99 -0.99 -21.45
N PRO A 104 -8.67 0.12 -21.12
CA PRO A 104 -8.33 0.93 -19.94
C PRO A 104 -8.24 0.07 -18.68
N THR A 105 -7.16 0.24 -17.92
CA THR A 105 -6.83 -0.61 -16.77
C THR A 105 -6.73 0.21 -15.49
N ILE A 106 -7.44 -0.24 -14.46
CA ILE A 106 -7.33 0.32 -13.10
C ILE A 106 -6.57 -0.67 -12.23
N ILE A 107 -5.57 -0.16 -11.53
CA ILE A 107 -4.77 -0.91 -10.55
C ILE A 107 -5.18 -0.40 -9.18
N LEU A 108 -5.80 -1.26 -8.38
CA LEU A 108 -6.18 -0.97 -7.00
C LEU A 108 -5.08 -1.48 -6.06
N CYS A 109 -4.46 -0.60 -5.29
CA CYS A 109 -3.46 -0.98 -4.30
C CYS A 109 -4.11 -1.11 -2.92
N ASP A 110 -4.02 -2.31 -2.33
CA ASP A 110 -4.37 -2.52 -0.92
C ASP A 110 -3.23 -1.99 -0.05
N ARG A 111 -3.40 -0.74 0.43
CA ARG A 111 -2.38 0.15 0.99
C ARG A 111 -1.35 0.65 -0.01
N GLY A 112 -0.72 1.76 0.35
CA GLY A 112 0.39 2.35 -0.39
C GLY A 112 1.67 2.40 0.44
N VAL A 113 2.76 2.85 -0.17
CA VAL A 113 4.07 2.93 0.47
C VAL A 113 4.05 3.84 1.71
N MET A 114 3.24 4.90 1.67
CA MET A 114 3.08 5.84 2.78
C MET A 114 2.40 5.24 4.01
N ASP A 115 1.68 4.11 3.90
CA ASP A 115 1.05 3.46 5.05
C ASP A 115 2.10 3.05 6.09
N GLY A 116 3.34 2.73 5.69
CA GLY A 116 4.43 2.41 6.62
C GLY A 116 4.76 3.52 7.63
N SER A 117 4.48 4.78 7.29
CA SER A 117 4.67 5.92 8.19
C SER A 117 3.74 5.91 9.40
N ALA A 118 2.56 5.28 9.30
CA ALA A 118 1.63 5.12 10.42
C ALA A 118 2.09 4.02 11.41
N TYR A 119 2.90 3.06 10.93
CA TYR A 119 3.37 1.90 11.70
C TYR A 119 4.76 2.10 12.33
N THR A 120 5.35 3.29 12.21
CA THR A 120 6.70 3.59 12.68
C THR A 120 6.77 4.93 13.37
N ASP A 121 7.67 5.06 14.35
CA ASP A 121 7.96 6.36 14.94
C ASP A 121 8.59 7.31 13.91
N GLU A 122 8.40 8.62 14.08
CA GLU A 122 8.90 9.65 13.16
C GLU A 122 10.41 9.54 12.90
N ASN A 123 11.20 9.22 13.93
CA ASN A 123 12.65 9.01 13.79
C ASN A 123 13.00 7.79 12.92
N VAL A 124 12.22 6.71 13.04
CA VAL A 124 12.40 5.50 12.22
C VAL A 124 12.01 5.81 10.78
N TRP A 125 10.88 6.52 10.58
CA TRP A 125 10.42 6.93 9.26
C TRP A 125 11.43 7.83 8.55
N GLN A 126 11.98 8.83 9.24
CA GLN A 126 12.99 9.71 8.66
C GLN A 126 14.26 8.93 8.26
N ALA A 127 14.72 8.01 9.11
CA ALA A 127 15.86 7.13 8.77
C ALA A 127 15.58 6.26 7.54
N ILE A 128 14.35 5.74 7.39
CA ILE A 128 13.93 4.99 6.19
C ILE A 128 14.02 5.87 4.93
N LEU A 129 13.53 7.11 4.98
CA LEU A 129 13.59 8.05 3.86
C LEU A 129 15.05 8.37 3.48
N ASP A 130 15.87 8.68 4.48
CA ASP A 130 17.29 9.04 4.28
C ASP A 130 18.09 7.85 3.69
N GLU A 131 17.93 6.65 4.24
CA GLU A 131 18.65 5.45 3.76
C GLU A 131 18.18 4.98 2.38
N SER A 132 16.89 5.17 2.07
CA SER A 132 16.31 4.73 0.81
C SER A 132 16.45 5.74 -0.33
N GLY A 133 16.74 7.00 0.00
CA GLY A 133 16.84 8.11 -0.94
C GLY A 133 15.49 8.57 -1.50
N TRP A 134 14.38 8.22 -0.83
CA TRP A 134 13.03 8.64 -1.19
C TRP A 134 12.59 9.84 -0.37
N SER A 135 11.71 10.64 -0.94
CA SER A 135 10.97 11.69 -0.23
C SER A 135 9.48 11.36 -0.18
N THR A 136 8.80 11.88 0.84
CA THR A 136 7.33 11.79 0.96
C THR A 136 6.61 12.24 -0.31
N ILE A 137 7.09 13.30 -0.95
CA ILE A 137 6.52 13.83 -2.20
C ILE A 137 6.64 12.79 -3.33
N GLN A 138 7.78 12.12 -3.46
CA GLN A 138 7.93 11.05 -4.47
C GLN A 138 7.00 9.88 -4.17
N LEU A 139 6.94 9.43 -2.91
CA LEU A 139 6.11 8.28 -2.51
C LEU A 139 4.61 8.54 -2.70
N ARG A 140 4.14 9.77 -2.42
CA ARG A 140 2.72 10.15 -2.53
C ARG A 140 2.34 10.58 -3.94
N ASP A 141 3.07 11.54 -4.52
CA ASP A 141 2.61 12.27 -5.71
C ASP A 141 3.05 11.63 -7.03
N ARG A 142 4.08 10.77 -7.00
CA ARG A 142 4.58 10.13 -8.23
C ARG A 142 4.06 8.71 -8.45
N ARG A 143 3.57 8.05 -7.39
CA ARG A 143 3.15 6.65 -7.45
C ARG A 143 1.66 6.43 -7.66
N TYR A 144 0.80 7.36 -7.26
CA TYR A 144 -0.66 7.17 -7.33
C TYR A 144 -1.33 8.34 -8.05
N GLU A 145 -2.29 8.04 -8.91
CA GLU A 145 -3.17 9.05 -9.52
C GLU A 145 -4.28 9.48 -8.55
N ALA A 146 -4.64 8.60 -7.61
CA ALA A 146 -5.57 8.91 -6.53
C ALA A 146 -5.26 8.09 -5.27
N VAL A 147 -5.57 8.67 -4.11
CA VAL A 147 -5.52 7.99 -2.81
C VAL A 147 -6.90 8.12 -2.15
N ILE A 148 -7.49 6.98 -1.79
CA ILE A 148 -8.74 6.89 -1.04
C ILE A 148 -8.40 6.50 0.38
N HIS A 149 -8.56 7.44 1.32
CA HIS A 149 -8.40 7.16 2.74
C HIS A 149 -9.72 6.71 3.35
N MET A 150 -9.79 5.44 3.72
CA MET A 150 -10.94 4.81 4.37
C MET A 150 -10.87 5.07 5.87
N VAL A 151 -11.75 5.93 6.38
CA VAL A 151 -11.90 6.16 7.82
C VAL A 151 -12.78 5.04 8.39
N THR A 152 -12.38 4.48 9.53
CA THR A 152 -13.16 3.40 10.16
C THR A 152 -14.51 3.93 10.64
N ALA A 153 -15.54 3.08 10.65
CA ALA A 153 -16.79 3.39 11.34
C ALA A 153 -16.65 3.40 12.88
N ALA A 154 -15.45 3.12 13.42
CA ALA A 154 -15.15 3.19 14.84
C ALA A 154 -14.80 4.61 15.32
N ASP A 155 -14.86 5.61 14.43
CA ASP A 155 -15.06 7.00 14.85
C ASP A 155 -16.45 7.12 15.51
N GLY A 156 -16.50 6.84 16.82
CA GLY A 156 -17.71 6.83 17.65
C GLY A 156 -18.30 5.45 18.02
N ALA A 157 -17.62 4.32 17.76
CA ALA A 157 -18.17 2.98 18.03
C ALA A 157 -17.15 1.94 18.52
N ASP A 158 -16.48 2.22 19.64
CA ASP A 158 -15.45 1.37 20.28
C ASP A 158 -15.88 -0.10 20.49
N ASN A 159 -17.17 -0.35 20.70
CA ASN A 159 -17.70 -1.69 21.00
C ASN A 159 -17.68 -2.68 19.81
N PHE A 160 -17.47 -2.21 18.57
CA PHE A 160 -17.38 -3.06 17.38
C PHE A 160 -15.92 -3.38 16.98
N TYR A 161 -14.94 -2.91 17.74
CA TYR A 161 -13.53 -3.23 17.55
C TYR A 161 -13.22 -4.67 18.00
N SER A 162 -13.69 -5.65 17.23
CA SER A 162 -13.41 -7.06 17.47
C SER A 162 -11.96 -7.38 17.11
N LYS A 163 -11.15 -7.73 18.11
CA LYS A 163 -9.78 -8.26 17.97
C LYS A 163 -9.75 -9.70 17.41
N ALA A 164 -10.90 -10.27 17.03
CA ALA A 164 -11.02 -11.71 16.76
C ALA A 164 -10.34 -12.21 15.48
N ASN A 165 -10.02 -11.34 14.50
CA ASN A 165 -9.61 -11.81 13.17
C ASN A 165 -8.14 -11.56 12.79
N ASN A 166 -7.27 -11.06 13.68
CA ASN A 166 -5.83 -11.02 13.42
C ASN A 166 -5.04 -11.12 14.73
N VAL A 167 -4.35 -12.25 14.92
CA VAL A 167 -3.50 -12.58 16.10
C VAL A 167 -2.27 -11.66 16.24
N ALA A 168 -2.06 -10.74 15.30
CA ALA A 168 -1.00 -9.74 15.35
C ALA A 168 -1.61 -8.35 15.18
N ARG A 169 -1.93 -7.66 16.28
CA ARG A 169 -2.27 -6.22 16.25
C ARG A 169 -1.70 -5.52 17.49
N TYR A 170 -0.89 -4.49 17.25
CA TYR A 170 -0.25 -3.63 18.24
C TYR A 170 -0.76 -2.18 18.14
N GLU A 171 -2.07 -1.95 18.00
CA GLU A 171 -2.60 -0.59 17.74
C GLU A 171 -3.89 -0.27 18.50
N THR A 172 -4.02 1.01 18.87
CA THR A 172 -5.17 1.67 19.50
C THR A 172 -6.10 2.29 18.46
N SER A 173 -7.34 2.60 18.84
CA SER A 173 -8.46 3.00 17.95
C SER A 173 -8.33 4.37 17.26
N GLU A 174 -7.24 5.12 17.46
CA GLU A 174 -7.13 6.54 17.07
C GLU A 174 -6.09 6.84 15.96
N GLN A 175 -5.84 5.91 15.02
CA GLN A 175 -4.97 6.12 13.85
C GLN A 175 -5.68 5.80 12.54
#